data_AF-A0A1V0GBJ3-F1
#
_entry.id   AF-A0A1V0GBJ3-F1
#
_cell.length_a   1.000
_cell.length_b   1.000
_cell.length_c   1.000
_cell.angle_alpha   90.00
_cell.angle_beta   90.00
_cell.angle_gamma   90.00
#
_symmetry.space_group_name_H-M   'P 1'
#
loop_
_entity.id
_entity.type
_entity.pdbx_description
1 polymer ?
#
loop_
_entity_poly.entity_id
_entity_poly.type
_entity_poly.pdbx_seq_one_letter_code
_entity_poly.pdbx_strand_id
1 'polypeptide(L)'
;MLSKVLSFLLHYSQVVFPVCGGAIAYLSVYKKRPIKTRFLTLPILVVVTFLLSLIDNPFSDRTYSGLLLAFYHVYVFSPLSVACSITSLLKSIYHYRLFRIPLATVLVINASLMTCLSLLNFILFFGELSTSLTLSCVFFILIVISTVVQFVVGEIEIRKVKTILLQLQSQGKTL
;
A
#
# COMPACT_ATOMS: atom_id res chain seq x y z
N MET A 1 -12.07 14.95 19.20
CA MET A 1 -11.29 14.88 17.94
C MET A 1 -11.86 13.88 16.93
N LEU A 2 -12.33 12.70 17.35
CA LEU A 2 -13.00 11.72 16.47
C LEU A 2 -14.18 12.29 15.64
N SER A 3 -14.96 13.20 16.24
CA SER A 3 -16.10 13.88 15.58
C SER A 3 -15.68 14.82 14.43
N LYS A 4 -14.51 15.48 14.53
CA LYS A 4 -13.98 16.35 13.45
C LYS A 4 -13.42 15.53 12.30
N VAL A 5 -12.75 14.42 12.59
CA VAL A 5 -12.26 13.46 11.60
C VAL A 5 -13.43 12.84 10.82
N LEU A 6 -14.51 12.45 11.51
CA LEU A 6 -15.72 11.92 10.88
C LEU A 6 -16.42 12.98 10.01
N SER A 7 -16.52 14.22 10.51
CA SER A 7 -17.11 15.35 9.77
C SER A 7 -16.30 15.68 8.50
N PHE A 8 -14.97 15.63 8.56
CA PHE A 8 -14.09 15.86 7.42
C PHE A 8 -14.19 14.73 6.38
N LEU A 9 -14.20 13.46 6.83
CA LEU A 9 -14.44 12.28 5.99
C LEU A 9 -15.79 12.34 5.29
N LEU A 10 -16.83 12.88 5.95
CA LEU A 10 -18.15 13.07 5.37
C LEU A 10 -18.20 14.25 4.37
N HIS A 11 -17.42 15.30 4.59
CA HIS A 11 -17.40 16.51 3.75
C HIS A 11 -16.68 16.28 2.40
N TYR A 12 -15.53 15.57 2.41
CA TYR A 12 -14.81 15.15 1.20
C TYR A 12 -15.11 13.70 0.77
N SER A 13 -16.10 13.08 1.43
CA SER A 13 -16.60 11.72 1.17
C SER A 13 -16.81 11.45 -0.32
N GLN A 14 -17.38 12.44 -1.00
CA GLN A 14 -17.79 12.35 -2.40
C GLN A 14 -16.64 12.10 -3.37
N VAL A 15 -15.39 12.37 -2.99
CA VAL A 15 -14.21 12.14 -3.85
C VAL A 15 -13.40 10.95 -3.33
N VAL A 16 -13.22 10.86 -2.01
CA VAL A 16 -12.39 9.82 -1.39
C VAL A 16 -13.05 8.44 -1.49
N PHE A 17 -14.35 8.31 -1.24
CA PHE A 17 -15.04 7.02 -1.32
C PHE A 17 -15.17 6.45 -2.73
N PRO A 18 -15.45 7.22 -3.80
CA PRO A 18 -15.47 6.65 -5.14
C PRO A 18 -14.08 6.28 -5.67
N VAL A 19 -13.02 7.01 -5.31
CA VAL A 19 -11.65 6.65 -5.73
C VAL A 19 -11.16 5.40 -4.98
N CYS A 20 -11.33 5.36 -3.65
CA CYS A 20 -10.99 4.17 -2.85
C CYS A 20 -11.90 2.99 -3.18
N GLY A 21 -13.20 3.23 -3.30
CA GLY A 21 -14.21 2.23 -3.66
C GLY A 21 -14.02 1.71 -5.08
N GLY A 22 -13.66 2.58 -6.03
CA GLY A 22 -13.30 2.22 -7.40
C GLY A 22 -11.99 1.41 -7.47
N ALA A 23 -10.97 1.78 -6.69
CA ALA A 23 -9.74 1.00 -6.58
C ALA A 23 -9.99 -0.37 -5.93
N ILE A 24 -10.75 -0.42 -4.84
CA ILE A 24 -11.14 -1.67 -4.15
C ILE A 24 -12.02 -2.52 -5.06
N ALA A 25 -12.98 -1.94 -5.78
CA ALA A 25 -13.84 -2.65 -6.73
C ALA A 25 -13.04 -3.18 -7.93
N TYR A 26 -12.16 -2.37 -8.52
CA TYR A 26 -11.28 -2.78 -9.61
C TYR A 26 -10.36 -3.93 -9.18
N LEU A 27 -9.75 -3.84 -7.99
CA LEU A 27 -8.89 -4.87 -7.42
C LEU A 27 -9.67 -6.12 -6.99
N SER A 28 -10.92 -5.97 -6.54
CA SER A 28 -11.86 -7.05 -6.22
C SER A 28 -12.44 -7.73 -7.45
N VAL A 29 -12.52 -7.05 -8.59
CA VAL A 29 -12.92 -7.63 -9.89
C VAL A 29 -11.72 -8.37 -10.52
N TYR A 30 -10.48 -7.93 -10.27
CA TYR A 30 -9.26 -8.64 -10.66
C TYR A 30 -8.97 -9.94 -9.87
N LYS A 31 -9.93 -10.39 -9.04
CA LYS A 31 -9.96 -11.61 -8.22
C LYS A 31 -9.77 -12.94 -8.98
N LYS A 32 -9.57 -12.94 -10.30
CA LYS A 32 -9.49 -14.17 -11.10
C LYS A 32 -8.10 -14.81 -11.23
N ARG A 33 -6.99 -14.23 -10.74
CA ARG A 33 -5.66 -14.87 -10.84
C ARG A 33 -4.83 -14.80 -9.55
N PRO A 34 -4.93 -15.81 -8.66
CA PRO A 34 -4.14 -15.89 -7.41
C PRO A 34 -2.62 -16.02 -7.63
N ILE A 35 -2.17 -16.17 -8.87
CA ILE A 35 -0.78 -16.50 -9.23
C ILE A 35 0.10 -15.26 -9.42
N LYS A 36 -0.49 -14.08 -9.69
CA LYS A 36 0.29 -12.83 -9.83
C LYS A 36 0.18 -12.01 -8.55
N THR A 37 0.82 -12.41 -7.45
CA THR A 37 1.03 -11.57 -6.23
C THR A 37 2.03 -10.43 -6.45
N ARG A 38 2.14 -9.87 -7.67
CA ARG A 38 2.88 -8.64 -7.90
C ARG A 38 2.09 -7.46 -7.35
N PHE A 39 2.55 -6.96 -6.22
CA PHE A 39 2.13 -5.67 -5.65
C PHE A 39 2.87 -4.55 -6.37
N LEU A 40 2.66 -4.38 -7.68
CA LEU A 40 3.43 -3.41 -8.49
C LEU A 40 2.96 -1.96 -8.28
N THR A 41 1.67 -1.78 -7.97
CA THR A 41 1.05 -0.45 -7.87
C THR A 41 1.63 0.41 -6.75
N LEU A 42 1.88 -0.19 -5.58
CA LEU A 42 2.35 0.55 -4.41
C LEU A 42 3.85 0.95 -4.51
N PRO A 43 4.77 0.12 -5.03
CA PRO A 43 6.13 0.55 -5.41
C PRO A 43 6.14 1.69 -6.43
N ILE A 44 5.28 1.63 -7.46
CA ILE A 44 5.18 2.72 -8.44
C ILE A 44 4.74 4.01 -7.75
N LEU A 45 3.72 3.91 -6.90
CA LEU A 45 3.20 5.05 -6.15
C LEU A 45 4.30 5.70 -5.29
N VAL A 46 5.10 4.88 -4.58
CA VAL A 46 6.25 5.35 -3.78
C VAL A 46 7.31 6.04 -4.64
N VAL A 47 7.66 5.49 -5.81
CA VAL A 47 8.63 6.11 -6.72
C VAL A 47 8.13 7.45 -7.24
N VAL A 48 6.85 7.55 -7.62
CA VAL A 48 6.25 8.81 -8.08
C VAL A 48 6.29 9.87 -6.97
N THR A 49 5.94 9.50 -5.73
CA THR A 49 6.05 10.41 -4.57
C THR A 49 7.49 10.89 -4.35
N PHE A 50 8.46 9.99 -4.48
CA PHE A 50 9.87 10.33 -4.34
C PHE A 50 10.34 11.31 -5.42
N LEU A 51 10.00 11.07 -6.69
CA LEU A 51 10.32 11.98 -7.79
C LEU A 51 9.66 13.36 -7.61
N LEU A 52 8.41 13.40 -7.16
CA LEU A 52 7.73 14.65 -6.83
C LEU A 52 8.43 15.41 -5.71
N SER A 53 8.97 14.71 -4.70
CA SER A 53 9.72 15.35 -3.62
C SER A 53 11.07 15.93 -4.06
N LEU A 54 11.67 15.41 -5.14
CA LEU A 54 12.86 16.00 -5.75
C LEU A 54 12.55 17.28 -6.53
N ILE A 55 11.36 17.36 -7.14
CA ILE A 55 10.92 18.50 -7.94
C ILE A 55 10.40 19.62 -7.02
N ASP A 56 9.59 19.27 -6.02
CA ASP A 56 8.96 20.18 -5.09
C ASP A 56 9.36 19.84 -3.65
N ASN A 57 10.56 20.29 -3.26
CA ASN A 57 11.15 19.97 -1.97
C ASN A 57 10.39 20.70 -0.83
N PRO A 58 9.76 19.98 0.12
CA PRO A 58 9.03 20.60 1.21
C PRO A 58 9.95 21.26 2.26
N PHE A 59 11.26 21.02 2.19
CA PHE A 59 12.26 21.58 3.12
C PHE A 59 13.00 22.81 2.56
N SER A 60 12.60 23.33 1.40
CA SER A 60 13.23 24.56 0.86
C SER A 60 12.55 25.80 1.43
N ASP A 61 13.34 26.83 1.77
CA ASP A 61 12.86 28.11 2.34
C ASP A 61 12.07 29.00 1.35
N ARG A 62 11.60 28.45 0.22
CA ARG A 62 10.80 29.19 -0.77
C ARG A 62 9.34 29.24 -0.32
N THR A 63 8.68 30.38 -0.54
CA THR A 63 7.32 30.68 -0.07
C THR A 63 6.24 29.70 -0.54
N TYR A 64 6.46 28.96 -1.63
CA TYR A 64 5.53 27.98 -2.19
C TYR A 64 6.10 26.55 -2.25
N SER A 65 7.24 26.30 -1.59
CA SER A 65 7.89 24.99 -1.65
C SER A 65 7.08 23.92 -0.93
N GLY A 66 6.94 22.75 -1.54
CA GLY A 66 6.23 21.60 -0.98
C GLY A 66 4.71 21.64 -1.10
N LEU A 67 4.14 22.69 -1.73
CA LEU A 67 2.70 22.81 -1.88
C LEU A 67 2.15 21.72 -2.83
N LEU A 68 2.79 21.51 -3.97
CA LEU A 68 2.40 20.48 -4.94
C LEU A 68 2.57 19.09 -4.32
N LEU A 69 3.66 18.87 -3.60
CA LEU A 69 3.89 17.63 -2.87
C LEU A 69 2.81 17.39 -1.81
N ALA A 70 2.43 18.42 -1.04
CA ALA A 70 1.37 18.32 -0.04
C ALA A 70 0.02 17.97 -0.67
N PHE A 71 -0.36 18.65 -1.76
CA PHE A 71 -1.59 18.34 -2.51
C PHE A 71 -1.58 16.89 -3.03
N TYR A 72 -0.51 16.48 -3.69
CA TYR A 72 -0.39 15.11 -4.18
C TYR A 72 -0.44 14.09 -3.03
N HIS A 73 0.21 14.37 -1.91
CA HIS A 73 0.27 13.46 -0.78
C HIS A 73 -1.10 13.26 -0.15
N VAL A 74 -1.88 14.34 0.02
CA VAL A 74 -3.25 14.30 0.59
C VAL A 74 -4.22 13.56 -0.30
N TYR A 75 -4.29 13.96 -1.57
CA TYR A 75 -5.39 13.56 -2.45
C TYR A 75 -5.10 12.26 -3.20
N VAL A 76 -3.82 11.91 -3.36
CA VAL A 76 -3.41 10.75 -4.16
C VAL A 76 -2.67 9.72 -3.31
N PHE A 77 -1.55 10.10 -2.69
CA PHE A 77 -0.68 9.13 -2.02
C PHE A 77 -1.34 8.46 -0.80
N SER A 78 -1.83 9.25 0.15
CA SER A 78 -2.42 8.74 1.40
C SER A 78 -3.63 7.81 1.14
N PRO A 79 -4.66 8.19 0.35
CA PRO A 79 -5.79 7.30 0.09
C PRO A 79 -5.39 6.07 -0.73
N LEU A 80 -4.54 6.22 -1.74
CA LEU A 80 -4.15 5.10 -2.59
C LEU A 80 -3.21 4.12 -1.89
N SER A 81 -2.34 4.61 -1.00
CA SER A 81 -1.46 3.76 -0.18
C SER A 81 -2.28 2.87 0.75
N VAL A 82 -3.32 3.41 1.41
CA VAL A 82 -4.26 2.63 2.24
C VAL A 82 -5.01 1.58 1.40
N ALA A 83 -5.57 1.95 0.26
CA ALA A 83 -6.31 1.01 -0.60
C ALA A 83 -5.41 -0.13 -1.09
N CYS A 84 -4.19 0.19 -1.52
CA CYS A 84 -3.22 -0.78 -1.99
C CYS A 84 -2.68 -1.65 -0.84
N SER A 85 -2.46 -1.12 0.36
CA SER A 85 -1.99 -1.90 1.51
C SER A 85 -3.03 -2.90 1.99
N ILE A 86 -4.31 -2.50 2.06
CA ILE A 86 -5.42 -3.42 2.38
C ILE A 86 -5.52 -4.53 1.33
N THR A 87 -5.42 -4.18 0.05
CA THR A 87 -5.41 -5.17 -1.03
C THR A 87 -4.24 -6.13 -0.89
N SER A 88 -3.07 -5.61 -0.51
CA SER A 88 -1.89 -6.42 -0.24
C SER A 88 -2.11 -7.43 0.88
N LEU A 89 -2.70 -6.97 1.98
CA LEU A 89 -3.02 -7.80 3.12
C LEU A 89 -4.00 -8.92 2.77
N LEU A 90 -5.12 -8.58 2.12
CA LEU A 90 -6.12 -9.57 1.70
C LEU A 90 -5.48 -10.65 0.81
N LYS A 91 -4.69 -10.23 -0.18
CA LYS A 91 -4.04 -11.15 -1.10
C LYS A 91 -3.02 -12.06 -0.41
N SER A 92 -2.22 -11.52 0.52
CA SER A 92 -1.28 -12.31 1.32
C SER A 92 -2.01 -13.33 2.21
N ILE A 93 -3.15 -12.97 2.82
CA ILE A 93 -3.96 -13.89 3.63
C ILE A 93 -4.52 -15.03 2.77
N TYR A 94 -5.07 -14.73 1.59
CA TYR A 94 -5.56 -15.76 0.68
C TYR A 94 -4.44 -16.70 0.22
N HIS A 95 -3.27 -16.14 -0.12
CA HIS A 95 -2.11 -16.94 -0.52
C HIS A 95 -1.62 -17.85 0.62
N TYR A 96 -1.54 -17.33 1.84
CA TYR A 96 -1.19 -18.09 3.04
C TYR A 96 -2.15 -19.27 3.29
N ARG A 97 -3.47 -19.04 3.14
CA ARG A 97 -4.47 -20.11 3.32
C ARG A 97 -4.32 -21.24 2.29
N LEU A 98 -3.88 -20.92 1.07
CA LEU A 98 -3.78 -21.89 -0.02
C LEU A 98 -2.50 -22.72 0.04
N PHE A 99 -1.33 -22.09 0.26
CA PHE A 99 -0.03 -22.78 0.16
C PHE A 99 0.64 -23.06 1.51
N ARG A 100 0.25 -22.37 2.60
CA ARG A 100 0.79 -22.55 3.97
C ARG A 100 2.33 -22.61 4.06
N ILE A 101 3.03 -21.82 3.25
CA ILE A 101 4.50 -21.72 3.25
C ILE A 101 4.93 -20.69 4.31
N PRO A 102 6.06 -20.88 5.04
CA PRO A 102 6.52 -19.91 6.03
C PRO A 102 6.77 -18.50 5.46
N LEU A 103 7.08 -18.40 4.16
CA LEU A 103 7.29 -17.12 3.46
C LEU A 103 5.98 -16.33 3.32
N ALA A 104 4.85 -17.00 3.08
CA ALA A 104 3.53 -16.38 3.08
C ALA A 104 3.20 -15.75 4.43
N THR A 105 3.61 -16.37 5.55
CA THR A 105 3.42 -15.79 6.89
C THR A 105 4.14 -14.45 7.02
N VAL A 106 5.39 -14.37 6.53
CA VAL A 106 6.18 -13.13 6.51
C VAL A 106 5.47 -12.06 5.67
N LEU A 107 4.90 -12.43 4.51
CA LEU A 107 4.13 -11.49 3.67
C LEU A 107 2.84 -11.00 4.31
N VAL A 108 2.17 -11.82 5.14
CA VAL A 108 0.98 -11.39 5.87
C VAL A 108 1.37 -10.40 6.97
N ILE A 109 2.42 -10.68 7.73
CA ILE A 109 2.92 -9.81 8.79
C ILE A 109 3.41 -8.47 8.23
N ASN A 110 4.20 -8.50 7.15
CA ASN A 110 4.67 -7.26 6.55
C ASN A 110 3.52 -6.46 5.92
N ALA A 111 2.54 -7.12 5.29
CA ALA A 111 1.36 -6.43 4.77
C ALA A 111 0.46 -5.85 5.87
N SER A 112 0.37 -6.48 7.05
CA SER A 112 -0.40 -5.93 8.17
C SER A 112 0.31 -4.72 8.77
N LEU A 113 1.63 -4.78 8.93
CA LEU A 113 2.46 -3.63 9.32
C LEU A 113 2.28 -2.46 8.34
N MET A 114 2.41 -2.73 7.03
CA MET A 114 2.24 -1.72 5.98
C MET A 114 0.85 -1.06 6.00
N THR A 115 -0.20 -1.86 6.27
CA THR A 115 -1.57 -1.36 6.38
C THR A 115 -1.73 -0.46 7.61
N CYS A 116 -1.16 -0.87 8.75
CA CYS A 116 -1.15 -0.06 9.97
C CYS A 116 -0.42 1.27 9.73
N LEU A 117 0.79 1.24 9.15
CA LEU A 117 1.58 2.43 8.83
C LEU A 117 0.84 3.38 7.88
N SER A 118 0.19 2.83 6.83
CA SER A 118 -0.55 3.64 5.86
C SER A 118 -1.80 4.28 6.49
N LEU A 119 -2.52 3.55 7.36
CA LEU A 119 -3.66 4.09 8.10
C LEU A 119 -3.24 5.16 9.12
N LEU A 120 -2.15 4.93 9.86
CA LEU A 120 -1.61 5.93 10.78
C LEU A 120 -1.18 7.19 10.02
N ASN A 121 -0.45 7.02 8.90
CA ASN A 121 -0.03 8.15 8.07
C ASN A 121 -1.23 8.93 7.51
N PHE A 122 -2.28 8.23 7.08
CA PHE A 122 -3.54 8.84 6.65
C PHE A 122 -4.21 9.63 7.79
N ILE A 123 -4.37 9.02 8.97
CA ILE A 123 -5.03 9.64 10.13
C ILE A 123 -4.25 10.87 10.61
N LEU A 124 -2.94 10.78 10.73
CA LEU A 124 -2.09 11.86 11.25
C LEU A 124 -2.12 13.08 10.35
N PHE A 125 -2.10 12.88 9.03
CA PHE A 125 -2.15 13.96 8.06
C PHE A 125 -3.50 14.71 8.10
N PHE A 126 -4.62 14.00 8.32
CA PHE A 126 -5.95 14.60 8.47
C PHE A 126 -6.27 15.06 9.90
N GLY A 127 -5.52 14.59 10.91
CA GLY A 127 -5.77 14.83 12.33
C GLY A 127 -5.19 16.14 12.85
N GLU A 128 -3.94 16.47 12.50
CA GLU A 128 -3.24 17.70 12.89
C GLU A 128 -2.18 18.06 11.84
N LEU A 129 -2.25 19.27 11.26
CA LEU A 129 -1.50 19.63 10.03
C LEU A 129 -0.08 20.18 10.28
N SER A 130 0.29 20.58 11.51
CA SER A 130 1.51 21.38 11.75
C SER A 130 2.65 20.67 12.49
N THR A 131 2.38 19.70 13.37
CA THR A 131 3.40 18.91 14.09
C THR A 131 3.71 17.56 13.42
N SER A 132 2.98 17.21 12.37
CA SER A 132 2.91 15.85 11.79
C SER A 132 3.75 15.63 10.54
N LEU A 133 4.29 16.68 9.88
CA LEU A 133 5.01 16.52 8.61
C LEU A 133 6.25 15.62 8.78
N THR A 134 7.06 15.86 9.81
CA THR A 134 8.25 15.05 10.12
C THR A 134 7.88 13.60 10.42
N LEU A 135 6.81 13.39 11.18
CA LEU A 135 6.31 12.06 11.54
C LEU A 135 5.75 11.32 10.31
N SER A 136 5.05 12.04 9.44
CA SER A 136 4.54 11.54 8.15
C SER A 136 5.67 11.13 7.22
N CYS A 137 6.77 11.91 7.18
CA CYS A 137 7.98 11.53 6.45
C CYS A 137 8.61 10.25 6.99
N VAL A 138 8.67 10.07 8.33
CA VAL A 138 9.17 8.83 8.94
C VAL A 138 8.27 7.65 8.54
N PHE A 139 6.94 7.80 8.62
CA PHE A 139 6.03 6.75 8.17
C PHE A 139 6.13 6.47 6.68
N PHE A 140 6.35 7.49 5.85
CA PHE A 140 6.60 7.32 4.43
C PHE A 140 7.82 6.43 4.19
N ILE A 141 8.96 6.70 4.86
CA ILE A 141 10.17 5.87 4.75
C ILE A 141 9.89 4.43 5.19
N LEU A 142 9.17 4.23 6.30
CA LEU A 142 8.81 2.88 6.76
C LEU A 142 7.89 2.16 5.76
N ILE A 143 6.95 2.88 5.15
CA ILE A 143 6.09 2.36 4.07
C ILE A 143 6.95 1.97 2.86
N VAL A 144 7.94 2.78 2.46
CA VAL A 144 8.88 2.46 1.37
C VAL A 144 9.61 1.15 1.65
N ILE A 145 10.22 1.02 2.84
CA ILE A 145 10.95 -0.19 3.23
C ILE A 145 10.03 -1.41 3.19
N SER A 146 8.85 -1.32 3.81
CA SER A 146 7.88 -2.40 3.86
C SER A 146 7.38 -2.79 2.46
N THR A 147 7.22 -1.81 1.56
CA THR A 147 6.86 -2.02 0.15
C THR A 147 7.90 -2.86 -0.59
N VAL A 148 9.18 -2.50 -0.43
CA VAL A 148 10.30 -3.22 -1.07
C VAL A 148 10.37 -4.64 -0.54
N VAL A 149 10.25 -4.84 0.77
CA VAL A 149 10.20 -6.18 1.38
C VAL A 149 9.03 -7.00 0.81
N GLN A 150 7.83 -6.41 0.74
CA GLN A 150 6.64 -7.09 0.21
C GLN A 150 6.83 -7.51 -1.25
N PHE A 151 7.47 -6.66 -2.05
CA PHE A 151 7.74 -6.93 -3.46
C PHE A 151 8.78 -8.05 -3.65
N VAL A 152 9.93 -7.94 -2.97
CA VAL A 152 11.03 -8.90 -3.11
C VAL A 152 10.62 -10.29 -2.58
N VAL A 153 10.06 -10.34 -1.37
CA VAL A 153 9.61 -11.60 -0.76
C VAL A 153 8.47 -12.22 -1.58
N GLY A 154 7.57 -11.41 -2.12
CA GLY A 154 6.48 -11.86 -2.99
C GLY A 154 6.97 -12.53 -4.27
N GLU A 155 7.98 -11.95 -4.94
CA GLU A 155 8.57 -12.56 -6.14
C GLU A 155 9.28 -13.89 -5.83
N ILE A 156 10.00 -13.96 -4.70
CA ILE A 156 10.66 -15.20 -4.27
C ILE A 156 9.63 -16.30 -4.00
N GLU A 157 8.53 -15.95 -3.34
CA GLU A 157 7.46 -16.90 -3.03
C GLU A 157 6.78 -17.44 -4.30
N ILE A 158 6.41 -16.56 -5.24
CA ILE A 158 5.80 -16.97 -6.51
C ILE A 158 6.70 -17.97 -7.25
N ARG A 159 8.01 -17.71 -7.28
CA ARG A 159 8.97 -18.61 -7.94
C ARG A 159 8.98 -19.98 -7.26
N LYS A 160 9.03 -20.03 -5.93
CA LYS A 160 8.99 -21.30 -5.17
C LYS A 160 7.70 -22.07 -5.42
N VAL A 161 6.55 -21.40 -5.34
CA VAL A 161 5.24 -22.03 -5.59
C VAL A 161 5.17 -22.57 -7.02
N LYS A 162 5.65 -21.83 -8.02
CA LYS A 162 5.67 -22.29 -9.42
C LYS A 162 6.54 -23.53 -9.58
N THR A 163 7.71 -23.59 -8.94
CA THR A 163 8.58 -24.78 -8.97
C THR A 163 7.89 -25.99 -8.35
N ILE A 164 7.26 -25.82 -7.17
CA ILE A 164 6.52 -26.91 -6.50
C ILE A 164 5.37 -27.41 -7.39
N LEU A 165 4.64 -26.49 -8.02
CA LEU A 165 3.49 -26.83 -8.86
C LEU A 165 3.93 -27.58 -10.14
N LEU A 166 5.04 -27.17 -10.75
CA LEU A 166 5.65 -27.90 -11.88
C LEU A 166 6.11 -29.30 -11.48
N GLN A 167 6.70 -29.46 -10.28
CA GLN A 167 7.09 -30.77 -9.76
C GLN A 167 5.88 -31.68 -9.56
N LEU A 168 4.79 -31.19 -8.95
CA LEU A 168 3.56 -31.95 -8.76
C LEU A 168 2.91 -32.37 -10.10
N GLN A 169 2.91 -31.47 -11.09
CA GLN A 169 2.43 -31.77 -12.44
C GLN A 169 3.26 -32.86 -13.13
N SER A 170 4.59 -32.81 -13.00
CA SER A 170 5.48 -33.82 -13.56
C SER A 170 5.35 -35.21 -12.90
N GLN A 171 4.85 -35.25 -11.65
CA GLN A 171 4.60 -36.48 -10.91
C GLN A 171 3.18 -37.05 -11.11
N GLY A 172 2.36 -36.47 -12.00
CA GLY A 172 1.01 -36.95 -12.28
C GLY A 172 0.01 -36.79 -11.13
N LYS A 173 0.38 -36.08 -10.06
CA LYS A 173 -0.55 -35.74 -8.97
C LYS A 173 -1.25 -34.43 -9.30
N THR A 174 -2.48 -34.53 -9.77
CA THR A 174 -3.42 -33.39 -9.78
C THR A 174 -3.79 -33.03 -8.35
N LEU A 175 -3.77 -31.74 -8.03
CA LEU A 175 -4.13 -31.17 -6.73
C LEU A 175 -5.63 -31.29 -6.47
#